data_AF-M5BVX9-F1
#
_entry.id   AF-M5BVX9-F1
#
_cell.length_a   1.000
_cell.length_b   1.000
_cell.length_c   1.000
_cell.angle_alpha   90.00
_cell.angle_beta   90.00
_cell.angle_gamma   90.00
#
_symmetry.space_group_name_H-M   'P 1'
#
loop_
_entity.id
_entity.type
_entity.pdbx_description
1 polymer ?
#
loop_
_entity_poly.entity_id
_entity_poly.type
_entity_poly.pdbx_seq_one_letter_code
_entity_poly.pdbx_strand_id
1 'polypeptide(L)'
;MQLFKSFAVQSLAEALTFVQDLKLGHYIKVSPRATFMVQMVSTFMSAIVQVGVKEWMFHNVKNICTDDQPQKLTCPHNRVYFTASAVWGLIGPTRTFGEGAIYHPQLYALVFGALIPIPFWLWQRKYPRSRFRYVNIPVLLNGPMWIPPATGINYSSWFLVGFVFQYVVRRRNFRWWSKFNYALSAALESGTLVSILFIFFCIQFPLGEKSSINWWGNTVQTNTADYMRLPYLKAPPEGFS
;
A
#
# COMPACT_ATOMS: atom_id res chain seq x y z
N MET A 1 0.62 15.10 17.91
CA MET A 1 -0.44 14.75 16.93
C MET A 1 -0.24 13.38 16.28
N GLN A 2 0.97 12.98 15.88
CA GLN A 2 1.21 11.67 15.24
C GLN A 2 0.90 10.47 16.14
N LEU A 3 1.25 10.53 17.43
CA LEU A 3 0.94 9.44 18.37
C LEU A 3 -0.56 9.13 18.40
N PHE A 4 -1.42 10.16 18.50
CA PHE A 4 -2.87 9.99 18.50
C PHE A 4 -3.37 9.34 17.20
N LYS A 5 -2.90 9.80 16.04
CA LYS A 5 -3.25 9.21 14.73
C LYS A 5 -2.78 7.75 14.64
N SER A 6 -1.59 7.44 15.12
CA SER A 6 -1.05 6.08 15.14
C SER A 6 -1.92 5.16 15.99
N PHE A 7 -2.27 5.59 17.21
CA PHE A 7 -3.17 4.82 18.07
C PHE A 7 -4.56 4.68 17.46
N ALA A 8 -5.16 5.73 16.89
CA ALA A 8 -6.52 5.66 16.38
C ALA A 8 -6.64 4.87 15.06
N VAL A 9 -5.71 5.08 14.11
CA VAL A 9 -5.80 4.50 12.76
C VAL A 9 -5.15 3.12 12.71
N GLN A 10 -3.94 2.98 13.25
CA GLN A 10 -3.20 1.73 13.09
C GLN A 10 -3.80 0.63 13.97
N SER A 11 -4.19 0.93 15.21
CA SER A 11 -4.82 -0.09 16.07
C SER A 11 -6.12 -0.64 15.47
N LEU A 12 -6.92 0.23 14.84
CA LEU A 12 -8.15 -0.18 14.16
C LEU A 12 -7.85 -1.05 12.94
N ALA A 13 -6.83 -0.68 12.15
CA ALA A 13 -6.41 -1.46 11.00
C ALA A 13 -5.94 -2.87 11.42
N GLU A 14 -5.09 -2.97 12.45
CA GLU A 14 -4.63 -4.26 12.97
C GLU A 14 -5.76 -5.06 13.64
N ALA A 15 -6.72 -4.40 14.28
CA ALA A 15 -7.89 -5.08 14.84
C ALA A 15 -8.77 -5.68 13.74
N LEU A 16 -8.92 -4.99 12.60
CA LEU A 16 -9.67 -5.48 11.45
C LEU A 16 -9.00 -6.70 10.82
N THR A 17 -7.68 -6.67 10.60
CA THR A 17 -6.92 -7.81 10.06
C THR A 17 -6.97 -9.00 11.02
N PHE A 18 -6.82 -8.75 12.32
CA PHE A 18 -6.96 -9.79 13.36
C PHE A 18 -8.33 -10.50 13.31
N VAL A 19 -9.42 -9.74 13.20
CA VAL A 19 -10.78 -10.30 13.09
C VAL A 19 -10.97 -11.03 11.76
N GLN A 20 -10.39 -10.54 10.66
CA GLN A 20 -10.44 -11.22 9.36
C GLN A 20 -9.78 -12.60 9.43
N ASP A 21 -8.63 -12.71 10.09
CA ASP A 21 -7.90 -13.97 10.23
C ASP A 21 -8.62 -14.94 11.16
N LEU A 22 -9.23 -14.48 12.25
CA LEU A 22 -10.07 -15.32 13.10
C LEU A 22 -11.27 -15.90 12.33
N LYS A 23 -11.88 -15.07 11.46
CA LYS A 23 -12.98 -15.50 10.60
C LYS A 23 -12.51 -16.52 9.56
N LEU A 24 -11.34 -16.33 8.97
CA LEU A 24 -10.74 -17.30 8.06
C LEU A 24 -10.45 -18.62 8.79
N GLY A 25 -9.86 -18.55 9.99
CA GLY A 25 -9.61 -19.69 10.88
C GLY A 25 -10.87 -20.50 11.17
N HIS A 26 -11.98 -19.81 11.42
CA HIS A 26 -13.28 -20.43 11.59
C HIS A 26 -13.76 -21.17 10.32
N TYR A 27 -13.57 -20.59 9.13
CA TYR A 27 -13.93 -21.24 7.86
C TYR A 27 -13.13 -22.51 7.57
N ILE A 28 -11.86 -22.55 7.96
CA ILE A 28 -11.00 -23.73 7.82
C ILE A 28 -11.16 -24.75 8.97
N LYS A 29 -12.12 -24.51 9.88
CA LYS A 29 -12.44 -25.36 11.05
C LYS A 29 -11.29 -25.51 12.05
N VAL A 30 -10.42 -24.51 12.17
CA VAL A 30 -9.42 -24.46 13.24
C VAL A 30 -10.06 -23.92 14.51
N SER A 31 -9.62 -24.42 15.68
CA SER A 31 -10.20 -24.00 16.96
C SER A 31 -9.88 -22.51 17.25
N PRO A 32 -10.87 -21.67 17.60
CA PRO A 32 -10.65 -20.23 17.78
C PRO A 32 -9.61 -19.89 18.84
N ARG A 33 -9.51 -20.70 19.90
CA ARG A 33 -8.51 -20.52 20.97
C ARG A 33 -7.09 -20.75 20.48
N ALA A 34 -6.88 -21.75 19.61
CA ALA A 34 -5.55 -22.00 19.05
C ALA A 34 -5.15 -20.86 18.10
N THR A 35 -6.06 -20.42 17.23
CA THR A 35 -5.82 -19.29 16.33
C THR A 35 -5.47 -18.01 17.09
N PHE A 36 -6.22 -17.70 18.16
CA PHE A 36 -5.95 -16.56 19.03
C PHE A 36 -4.56 -16.63 19.67
N MET A 37 -4.18 -17.77 20.25
CA MET A 37 -2.88 -17.93 20.91
C MET A 37 -1.72 -17.79 19.92
N VAL A 38 -1.84 -18.37 18.73
CA VAL A 38 -0.83 -18.25 17.66
C VAL A 38 -0.67 -16.79 17.25
N GLN A 39 -1.77 -16.08 16.98
CA GLN A 39 -1.72 -14.66 16.60
C GLN A 39 -1.09 -13.79 17.69
N MET A 40 -1.46 -13.99 18.97
CA MET A 40 -0.89 -13.22 20.07
C MET A 40 0.61 -13.42 20.21
N VAL A 41 1.08 -14.68 20.16
CA VAL A 41 2.52 -15.01 20.26
C VAL A 41 3.29 -14.47 19.06
N SER A 42 2.75 -14.64 17.84
CA SER A 42 3.37 -14.14 16.61
C SER A 42 3.48 -12.61 16.61
N THR A 43 2.43 -11.89 17.01
CA THR A 43 2.44 -10.42 17.06
C THR A 43 3.41 -9.92 18.11
N PHE A 44 3.46 -10.53 19.29
CA PHE A 44 4.41 -10.15 20.34
C PHE A 44 5.86 -10.35 19.90
N MET A 45 6.17 -11.50 19.31
CA MET A 45 7.51 -11.78 18.77
C MET A 45 7.87 -10.81 17.64
N SER A 46 6.94 -10.55 16.72
CA SER A 46 7.13 -9.61 15.62
C SER A 46 7.37 -8.18 16.12
N ALA A 47 6.66 -7.73 17.16
CA ALA A 47 6.85 -6.41 17.75
C ALA A 47 8.28 -6.23 18.30
N ILE A 48 8.78 -7.21 19.05
CA ILE A 48 10.15 -7.17 19.61
C ILE A 48 11.19 -7.15 18.49
N VAL A 49 11.09 -8.07 17.53
CA VAL A 49 12.05 -8.18 16.43
C VAL A 49 12.04 -6.91 15.57
N GLN A 50 10.86 -6.38 15.24
CA GLN A 50 10.75 -5.15 14.46
C GLN A 50 11.36 -3.94 15.17
N VAL A 51 11.15 -3.79 16.48
CA VAL A 51 11.76 -2.70 17.25
C VAL A 51 13.27 -2.85 17.28
N GLY A 52 13.78 -4.05 17.57
CA GLY A 52 15.22 -4.31 17.60
C GLY A 52 15.91 -4.05 16.26
N VAL A 53 15.32 -4.49 15.15
CA VAL A 53 15.87 -4.24 13.81
C VAL A 53 15.82 -2.75 13.46
N LYS A 54 14.74 -2.04 13.77
CA LYS A 54 14.64 -0.59 13.52
C LYS A 54 15.70 0.17 14.30
N GLU A 55 15.88 -0.14 15.58
CA GLU A 55 16.90 0.49 16.42
C GLU A 55 18.31 0.22 15.89
N TRP A 56 18.59 -1.04 15.53
CA TRP A 56 19.86 -1.41 14.91
C TRP A 56 20.10 -0.64 13.60
N MET A 57 19.08 -0.48 12.76
CA MET A 57 19.19 0.29 11.53
C MET A 57 19.56 1.75 11.81
N PHE A 58 18.85 2.43 12.74
CA PHE A 58 19.13 3.83 13.10
C PHE A 58 20.55 4.04 13.65
N HIS A 59 21.09 3.07 14.38
CA HIS A 59 22.46 3.14 14.90
C HIS A 59 23.54 2.85 13.86
N ASN A 60 23.30 1.94 12.92
CA ASN A 60 24.34 1.46 12.00
C ASN A 60 24.34 2.18 10.64
N VAL A 61 23.19 2.69 10.19
CA VAL A 61 23.08 3.37 8.90
C VAL A 61 22.95 4.87 9.12
N LYS A 62 23.97 5.62 8.71
CA LYS A 62 23.96 7.09 8.77
C LYS A 62 22.98 7.66 7.74
N ASN A 63 22.30 8.76 8.11
CA ASN A 63 21.36 9.48 7.26
C ASN A 63 20.17 8.62 6.74
N ILE A 64 19.59 7.78 7.61
CA ILE A 64 18.34 7.09 7.27
C ILE A 64 17.22 8.11 7.02
N CYS A 65 16.36 7.82 6.03
CA CYS A 65 15.25 8.65 5.58
C CYS A 65 15.63 9.96 4.88
N THR A 66 16.91 10.21 4.57
CA THR A 66 17.30 11.32 3.67
C THR A 66 17.17 10.91 2.21
N ASP A 67 16.81 11.84 1.33
CA ASP A 67 16.63 11.58 -0.11
C ASP A 67 17.95 11.08 -0.77
N ASP A 68 19.13 11.48 -0.26
CA ASP A 68 20.47 11.14 -0.78
C ASP A 68 21.10 9.88 -0.16
N GLN A 69 20.33 9.05 0.55
CA GLN A 69 20.90 7.89 1.23
C GLN A 69 21.38 6.84 0.20
N PRO A 70 22.63 6.34 0.28
CA PRO A 70 23.24 5.53 -0.76
C PRO A 70 22.57 4.16 -0.98
N GLN A 71 21.91 3.63 0.05
CA GLN A 71 21.16 2.37 0.01
C GLN A 71 19.67 2.59 -0.29
N LYS A 72 19.27 3.82 -0.67
CA LYS A 72 17.90 4.24 -1.00
C LYS A 72 16.86 4.01 0.11
N LEU A 73 17.29 4.02 1.38
CA LEU A 73 16.43 3.94 2.56
C LEU A 73 15.74 5.29 2.85
N THR A 74 14.85 5.70 1.94
CA THR A 74 14.21 7.03 1.90
C THR A 74 12.86 7.11 2.64
N CYS A 75 12.45 6.04 3.34
CA CYS A 75 11.27 5.99 4.22
C CYS A 75 9.96 6.63 3.65
N PRO A 76 9.53 6.27 2.42
CA PRO A 76 8.43 6.95 1.74
C PRO A 76 7.10 6.85 2.50
N HIS A 77 6.80 5.70 3.10
CA HIS A 77 5.57 5.49 3.86
C HIS A 77 5.50 6.41 5.09
N ASN A 78 6.58 6.52 5.87
CA ASN A 78 6.65 7.38 7.05
C ASN A 78 6.53 8.86 6.66
N ARG A 79 7.14 9.26 5.54
CA ARG A 79 7.04 10.63 5.02
C ARG A 79 5.60 10.97 4.66
N VAL A 80 4.89 10.10 3.94
CA VAL A 80 3.46 10.30 3.61
C VAL A 80 2.60 10.32 4.87
N TYR A 81 2.90 9.46 5.85
CA TYR A 81 2.16 9.42 7.11
C TYR A 81 2.32 10.73 7.90
N PHE A 82 3.54 11.27 7.92
CA PHE A 82 3.87 12.56 8.53
C PHE A 82 3.17 13.72 7.81
N THR A 83 3.32 13.82 6.48
CA THR A 83 2.74 14.92 5.70
C THR A 83 1.22 14.91 5.77
N ALA A 84 0.58 13.74 5.68
CA ALA A 84 -0.85 13.62 5.88
C ALA A 84 -1.27 14.11 7.27
N SER A 85 -0.52 13.78 8.32
CA SER A 85 -0.83 14.28 9.67
C SER A 85 -0.74 15.80 9.73
N ALA A 86 0.33 16.39 9.18
CA ALA A 86 0.49 17.85 9.16
C ALA A 86 -0.64 18.56 8.39
N VAL A 87 -1.01 18.06 7.21
CA VAL A 87 -2.10 18.63 6.40
C VAL A 87 -3.42 18.57 7.15
N TRP A 88 -3.79 17.39 7.67
CA TRP A 88 -5.12 17.19 8.26
C TRP A 88 -5.30 17.81 9.64
N GLY A 89 -4.24 18.05 10.41
CA GLY A 89 -4.40 18.62 11.76
C GLY A 89 -3.67 19.94 12.04
N LEU A 90 -2.71 20.39 11.22
CA LEU A 90 -2.11 21.73 11.39
C LEU A 90 -2.76 22.76 10.46
N ILE A 91 -2.94 22.44 9.17
CA ILE A 91 -3.50 23.37 8.17
C ILE A 91 -5.01 23.50 8.33
N GLY A 92 -5.67 22.43 8.80
CA GLY A 92 -7.09 22.38 9.07
C GLY A 92 -7.94 22.19 7.80
N PRO A 93 -9.19 21.71 7.96
CA PRO A 93 -10.07 21.38 6.83
C PRO A 93 -10.55 22.63 6.07
N THR A 94 -10.60 23.80 6.70
CA THR A 94 -11.07 25.04 6.07
C THR A 94 -10.09 25.58 5.03
N ARG A 95 -8.77 25.48 5.27
CA ARG A 95 -7.73 25.92 4.32
C ARG A 95 -7.49 24.90 3.21
N THR A 96 -7.79 23.63 3.44
CA THR A 96 -7.61 22.55 2.46
C THR A 96 -8.85 22.32 1.62
N PHE A 97 -10.03 22.29 2.23
CA PHE A 97 -11.32 21.96 1.59
C PHE A 97 -12.37 23.07 1.66
N GLY A 98 -12.05 24.27 2.16
CA GLY A 98 -12.97 25.40 2.19
C GLY A 98 -13.28 25.97 0.81
N GLU A 99 -14.22 26.92 0.76
CA GLU A 99 -14.62 27.60 -0.47
C GLU A 99 -13.41 28.34 -1.09
N GLY A 100 -13.07 28.03 -2.35
CA GLY A 100 -11.91 28.58 -3.06
C GLY A 100 -10.58 27.83 -2.88
N ALA A 101 -10.53 26.80 -2.03
CA ALA A 101 -9.32 25.99 -1.85
C ALA A 101 -9.10 24.98 -2.99
N ILE A 102 -7.84 24.66 -3.28
CA ILE A 102 -7.43 23.76 -4.39
C ILE A 102 -8.10 22.38 -4.30
N TYR A 103 -8.32 21.87 -3.09
CA TYR A 103 -8.87 20.53 -2.85
C TYR A 103 -10.37 20.52 -2.57
N HIS A 104 -11.08 21.65 -2.68
CA HIS A 104 -12.53 21.72 -2.51
C HIS A 104 -13.31 20.71 -3.39
N PRO A 105 -12.93 20.46 -4.67
CA PRO A 105 -13.60 19.46 -5.50
C PRO A 105 -13.60 18.03 -4.94
N GLN A 106 -12.64 17.69 -4.07
CA GLN A 106 -12.54 16.34 -3.48
C GLN A 106 -13.66 16.05 -2.50
N LEU A 107 -14.29 17.06 -1.90
CA LEU A 107 -15.49 16.86 -1.08
C LEU A 107 -16.66 16.30 -1.90
N TYR A 108 -16.82 16.74 -3.16
CA TYR A 108 -17.83 16.18 -4.06
C TYR A 108 -17.52 14.74 -4.46
N ALA A 109 -16.24 14.33 -4.45
CA ALA A 109 -15.86 12.95 -4.70
C ALA A 109 -16.38 11.99 -3.62
N LEU A 110 -16.58 12.45 -2.37
CA LEU A 110 -17.22 11.66 -1.32
C LEU A 110 -18.69 11.37 -1.64
N VAL A 111 -19.42 12.40 -2.04
CA VAL A 111 -20.84 12.28 -2.45
C VAL A 111 -20.95 11.39 -3.68
N PHE A 112 -20.09 11.61 -4.67
CA PHE A 112 -20.03 10.78 -5.85
C PHE A 112 -19.72 9.32 -5.48
N GLY A 113 -18.71 9.06 -4.65
CA GLY A 113 -18.36 7.71 -4.18
C GLY A 113 -19.50 7.00 -3.44
N ALA A 114 -20.33 7.73 -2.68
CA ALA A 114 -21.51 7.20 -2.02
C ALA A 114 -22.67 6.92 -2.99
N LEU A 115 -22.81 7.75 -4.04
CA LEU A 115 -23.90 7.64 -5.00
C LEU A 115 -23.64 6.65 -6.13
N ILE A 116 -22.42 6.50 -6.65
CA ILE A 116 -22.10 5.61 -7.79
C ILE A 116 -22.58 4.16 -7.56
N PRO A 117 -22.47 3.53 -6.37
CA PRO A 117 -22.92 2.16 -6.18
C PRO A 117 -24.43 1.97 -6.44
N ILE A 118 -25.24 3.01 -6.22
CA ILE A 118 -26.72 2.96 -6.31
C ILE A 118 -27.22 2.70 -7.74
N PRO A 119 -26.86 3.49 -8.77
CA PRO A 119 -27.29 3.23 -10.14
C PRO A 119 -26.75 1.90 -10.68
N PHE A 120 -25.52 1.50 -10.30
CA PHE A 120 -24.99 0.19 -10.68
C PHE A 120 -25.77 -0.95 -10.04
N TRP A 121 -26.18 -0.82 -8.77
CA TRP A 121 -27.02 -1.80 -8.09
C TRP A 121 -28.42 -1.89 -8.73
N LEU A 122 -29.06 -0.76 -9.03
CA LEU A 122 -30.34 -0.73 -9.74
C LEU A 122 -30.25 -1.38 -11.12
N TRP A 123 -29.16 -1.12 -11.86
CA TRP A 123 -28.91 -1.72 -13.16
C TRP A 123 -28.74 -3.24 -13.08
N GLN A 124 -28.00 -3.74 -12.09
CA GLN A 124 -27.84 -5.18 -11.86
C GLN A 124 -29.16 -5.87 -11.51
N ARG A 125 -30.07 -5.16 -10.83
CA ARG A 125 -31.40 -5.65 -10.48
C ARG A 125 -32.35 -5.70 -11.69
N LYS A 126 -32.28 -4.69 -12.57
CA LYS A 126 -33.10 -4.61 -13.80
C LYS A 126 -32.61 -5.54 -14.90
N TYR A 127 -31.29 -5.74 -15.05
CA TYR A 127 -30.68 -6.58 -16.08
C TYR A 127 -29.81 -7.70 -15.48
N PRO A 128 -30.43 -8.76 -14.91
CA PRO A 128 -29.70 -9.81 -14.20
C PRO A 128 -28.76 -10.65 -15.08
N ARG A 129 -28.91 -10.60 -16.41
CA ARG A 129 -28.04 -11.31 -17.38
C ARG A 129 -26.89 -10.45 -17.93
N SER A 130 -26.74 -9.19 -17.50
CA SER A 130 -25.70 -8.30 -18.00
C SER A 130 -24.30 -8.64 -17.47
N ARG A 131 -23.26 -8.42 -18.29
CA ARG A 131 -21.85 -8.58 -17.90
C ARG A 131 -21.43 -7.66 -16.74
N PHE A 132 -22.18 -6.58 -16.48
CA PHE A 132 -21.93 -5.65 -15.38
C PHE A 132 -22.20 -6.24 -13.97
N ARG A 133 -22.74 -7.47 -13.87
CA ARG A 133 -22.83 -8.20 -12.58
C ARG A 133 -21.45 -8.54 -12.00
N TYR A 134 -20.42 -8.67 -12.83
CA TYR A 134 -19.07 -9.03 -12.37
C TYR A 134 -18.26 -7.84 -11.85
N VAL A 135 -18.75 -6.61 -12.03
CA VAL A 135 -18.07 -5.39 -11.58
C VAL A 135 -18.58 -5.02 -10.19
N ASN A 136 -17.68 -5.01 -9.21
CA ASN A 136 -17.98 -4.54 -7.86
C ASN A 136 -17.37 -3.15 -7.68
N ILE A 137 -18.21 -2.12 -7.77
CA ILE A 137 -17.79 -0.71 -7.67
C ILE A 137 -17.15 -0.40 -6.31
N PRO A 138 -17.71 -0.81 -5.14
CA PRO A 138 -17.03 -0.65 -3.86
C PRO A 138 -15.59 -1.18 -3.82
N VAL A 139 -15.32 -2.34 -4.44
CA VAL A 139 -13.97 -2.91 -4.52
C VAL A 139 -13.07 -2.07 -5.42
N LEU A 140 -13.60 -1.53 -6.52
CA LEU A 140 -12.87 -0.65 -7.41
C LEU A 140 -12.50 0.68 -6.73
N LEU A 141 -13.41 1.24 -5.94
CA LEU A 141 -13.17 2.47 -5.15
C LEU A 141 -12.21 2.25 -3.98
N ASN A 142 -12.02 1.01 -3.52
CA ASN A 142 -11.01 0.67 -2.51
C ASN A 142 -9.58 0.68 -3.09
N GLY A 143 -9.42 0.32 -4.37
CA GLY A 143 -8.13 0.28 -5.08
C GLY A 143 -7.23 1.51 -4.89
N PRO A 144 -7.71 2.76 -5.07
CA PRO A 144 -6.88 3.96 -4.94
C PRO A 144 -6.48 4.35 -3.51
N MET A 145 -6.91 3.62 -2.46
CA MET A 145 -6.57 3.99 -1.07
C MET A 145 -5.06 4.00 -0.75
N TRP A 146 -4.24 3.35 -1.58
CA TRP A 146 -2.78 3.27 -1.41
C TRP A 146 -2.00 4.25 -2.31
N ILE A 147 -2.69 5.16 -3.00
CA ILE A 147 -2.09 6.28 -3.74
C ILE A 147 -2.00 7.47 -2.77
N PRO A 148 -0.82 7.95 -2.32
CA PRO A 148 0.56 7.42 -2.33
C PRO A 148 0.82 6.50 -1.11
N PRO A 149 1.83 5.57 -1.12
CA PRO A 149 3.08 5.54 -1.88
C PRO A 149 3.10 4.65 -3.14
N ALA A 150 1.99 3.96 -3.46
CA ALA A 150 1.96 3.08 -4.62
C ALA A 150 1.99 3.87 -5.93
N THR A 151 3.05 3.68 -6.72
CA THR A 151 3.18 4.25 -8.08
C THR A 151 2.30 3.51 -9.10
N GLY A 152 2.08 4.12 -10.27
CA GLY A 152 1.28 3.52 -11.36
C GLY A 152 1.77 2.13 -11.80
N ILE A 153 3.07 1.85 -11.67
CA ILE A 153 3.67 0.54 -11.97
C ILE A 153 3.15 -0.54 -11.02
N ASN A 154 2.93 -0.22 -9.74
CA ASN A 154 2.38 -1.18 -8.78
C ASN A 154 0.97 -1.60 -9.19
N TYR A 155 0.14 -0.62 -9.58
CA TYR A 155 -1.22 -0.88 -10.05
C TYR A 155 -1.25 -1.66 -11.35
N SER A 156 -0.47 -1.27 -12.36
CA SER A 156 -0.43 -1.98 -13.64
C SER A 156 0.07 -3.41 -13.48
N SER A 157 1.08 -3.62 -12.64
CA SER A 157 1.61 -4.96 -12.35
C SER A 157 0.59 -5.81 -11.59
N TRP A 158 -0.11 -5.23 -10.61
CA TRP A 158 -1.18 -5.92 -9.89
C TRP A 158 -2.32 -6.33 -10.83
N PHE A 159 -2.76 -5.45 -11.72
CA PHE A 159 -3.77 -5.77 -12.73
C PHE A 159 -3.30 -6.86 -13.71
N LEU A 160 -2.05 -6.80 -14.15
CA LEU A 160 -1.48 -7.80 -15.07
C LEU A 160 -1.40 -9.17 -14.42
N VAL A 161 -0.82 -9.27 -13.23
CA VAL A 161 -0.71 -10.53 -12.48
C VAL A 161 -2.11 -11.06 -12.15
N GLY A 162 -3.01 -10.18 -11.72
CA GLY A 162 -4.42 -10.51 -11.50
C GLY A 162 -5.09 -11.08 -12.74
N PHE A 163 -4.91 -10.46 -13.91
CA PHE A 163 -5.45 -10.96 -15.17
C PHE A 163 -4.86 -12.32 -15.55
N VAL A 164 -3.55 -12.49 -15.46
CA VAL A 164 -2.88 -13.76 -15.81
C VAL A 164 -3.40 -14.90 -14.93
N PHE A 165 -3.35 -14.75 -13.60
CA PHE A 165 -3.72 -15.84 -12.70
C PHE A 165 -5.24 -16.03 -12.57
N GLN A 166 -6.00 -14.93 -12.48
CA GLN A 166 -7.44 -14.99 -12.21
C GLN A 166 -8.28 -15.20 -13.47
N TYR A 167 -7.82 -14.76 -14.64
CA TYR A 167 -8.55 -14.92 -15.90
C TYR A 167 -7.94 -16.00 -16.81
N VAL A 168 -6.64 -15.94 -17.11
CA VAL A 168 -6.02 -16.88 -18.07
C VAL A 168 -5.83 -18.27 -17.46
N VAL A 169 -5.11 -18.35 -16.33
CA VAL A 169 -4.77 -19.63 -15.70
C VAL A 169 -6.01 -20.32 -15.13
N ARG A 170 -6.90 -19.56 -14.47
CA ARG A 170 -8.16 -20.09 -13.96
C ARG A 170 -9.05 -20.71 -15.04
N ARG A 171 -9.09 -20.14 -16.25
CA ARG A 171 -9.90 -20.67 -17.38
C ARG A 171 -9.22 -21.84 -18.10
N ARG A 172 -7.90 -21.81 -18.26
CA ARG A 172 -7.16 -22.87 -18.97
C ARG A 172 -6.93 -24.12 -18.10
N ASN A 173 -6.63 -23.94 -16.81
CA ASN A 173 -6.31 -25.06 -15.91
C ASN A 173 -6.85 -24.83 -14.50
N PHE A 174 -8.18 -24.97 -14.35
CA PHE A 174 -8.87 -24.76 -13.08
C PHE A 174 -8.40 -25.72 -11.97
N ARG A 175 -8.10 -26.98 -12.31
CA ARG A 175 -7.66 -28.00 -11.34
C ARG A 175 -6.34 -27.61 -10.67
N TRP A 176 -5.37 -27.13 -11.45
CA TRP A 176 -4.11 -26.63 -10.91
C TRP A 176 -4.33 -25.37 -10.09
N TRP A 177 -5.10 -24.41 -10.61
CA TRP A 177 -5.37 -23.13 -9.95
C TRP A 177 -6.01 -23.32 -8.57
N SER A 178 -7.05 -24.16 -8.47
CA SER A 178 -7.75 -24.40 -7.20
C SER A 178 -6.88 -25.04 -6.13
N LYS A 179 -5.84 -25.81 -6.51
CA LYS A 179 -5.00 -26.54 -5.55
C LYS A 179 -3.74 -25.76 -5.18
N PHE A 180 -3.12 -25.07 -6.13
CA PHE A 180 -1.77 -24.51 -5.96
C PHE A 180 -1.69 -22.99 -5.98
N ASN A 181 -2.72 -22.26 -6.41
CA ASN A 181 -2.62 -20.81 -6.56
C ASN A 181 -2.31 -20.09 -5.23
N TYR A 182 -2.96 -20.50 -4.13
CA TYR A 182 -2.67 -19.93 -2.80
C TYR A 182 -1.28 -20.30 -2.29
N ALA A 183 -0.85 -21.54 -2.51
CA ALA A 183 0.50 -21.98 -2.13
C ALA A 183 1.58 -21.23 -2.92
N LEU A 184 1.37 -21.01 -4.23
CA LEU A 184 2.26 -20.21 -5.07
C LEU A 184 2.30 -18.75 -4.60
N SER A 185 1.17 -18.16 -4.26
CA SER A 185 1.12 -16.80 -3.72
C SER A 185 1.97 -16.67 -2.45
N ALA A 186 1.81 -17.61 -1.51
CA ALA A 186 2.60 -17.63 -0.27
C ALA A 186 4.10 -17.88 -0.54
N ALA A 187 4.43 -18.75 -1.51
CA ALA A 187 5.81 -19.01 -1.91
C ALA A 187 6.48 -17.79 -2.57
N LEU A 188 5.74 -17.04 -3.40
CA LEU A 188 6.25 -15.80 -4.01
C LEU A 188 6.48 -14.73 -2.94
N GLU A 189 5.55 -14.55 -2.01
CA GLU A 189 5.71 -13.58 -0.91
C GLU A 189 6.92 -13.92 -0.04
N SER A 190 7.00 -15.15 0.48
CA SER A 190 8.17 -15.59 1.27
C SER A 190 9.48 -15.54 0.47
N GLY A 191 9.47 -15.94 -0.81
CA GLY A 191 10.64 -15.88 -1.68
C GLY A 191 11.14 -14.46 -1.93
N THR A 192 10.24 -13.49 -2.10
CA THR A 192 10.62 -12.08 -2.22
C THR A 192 11.23 -11.55 -0.93
N LEU A 193 10.67 -11.86 0.24
CA LEU A 193 11.23 -11.44 1.53
C LEU A 193 12.64 -11.99 1.75
N VAL A 194 12.85 -13.29 1.50
CA VAL A 194 14.17 -13.93 1.63
C VAL A 194 15.17 -13.32 0.64
N SER A 195 14.73 -13.07 -0.59
CA SER A 195 15.58 -12.47 -1.63
C SER A 195 15.97 -11.02 -1.29
N ILE A 196 15.04 -10.23 -0.73
CA ILE A 196 15.32 -8.86 -0.28
C ILE A 196 16.35 -8.87 0.86
N LEU A 197 16.20 -9.75 1.85
CA LEU A 197 17.16 -9.88 2.94
C LEU A 197 18.54 -10.29 2.42
N PHE A 198 18.59 -11.25 1.51
CA PHE A 198 19.83 -11.68 0.88
C PHE A 198 20.52 -10.54 0.12
N ILE A 199 19.79 -9.82 -0.73
CA ILE A 199 20.33 -8.67 -1.48
C ILE A 199 20.81 -7.57 -0.51
N PHE A 200 20.05 -7.31 0.55
CA PHE A 200 20.42 -6.30 1.54
C PHE A 200 21.74 -6.65 2.23
N PHE A 201 21.85 -7.85 2.82
CA PHE A 201 23.03 -8.24 3.60
C PHE A 201 24.25 -8.59 2.74
N CYS A 202 24.06 -9.18 1.56
CA CYS A 202 25.18 -9.62 0.72
C CYS A 202 25.68 -8.55 -0.25
N ILE A 203 24.82 -7.59 -0.66
CA ILE A 203 25.17 -6.61 -1.70
C ILE A 203 25.10 -5.19 -1.14
N GLN A 204 23.93 -4.74 -0.67
CA GLN A 204 23.74 -3.32 -0.32
C GLN A 204 24.50 -2.89 0.95
N PHE A 205 24.57 -3.76 1.95
CA PHE A 205 25.26 -3.50 3.20
C PHE A 205 26.80 -3.44 3.04
N PRO A 206 27.47 -4.41 2.38
CA PRO A 206 28.93 -4.40 2.24
C PRO A 206 29.47 -3.54 1.09
N LEU A 207 28.78 -3.43 -0.06
CA LEU A 207 29.30 -2.72 -1.24
C LEU A 207 28.84 -1.25 -1.33
N GLY A 208 27.86 -0.83 -0.52
CA GLY A 208 27.37 0.55 -0.48
C GLY A 208 27.00 1.10 -1.88
N GLU A 209 27.41 2.34 -2.18
CA GLU A 209 27.16 3.05 -3.45
C GLU A 209 27.72 2.34 -4.70
N LYS A 210 28.75 1.48 -4.55
CA LYS A 210 29.36 0.77 -5.68
C LYS A 210 28.51 -0.39 -6.20
N SER A 211 27.37 -0.66 -5.56
CA SER A 211 26.46 -1.76 -5.91
C SER A 211 25.44 -1.42 -7.01
N SER A 212 25.36 -0.17 -7.47
CA SER A 212 24.41 0.18 -8.52
C SER A 212 24.94 -0.21 -9.90
N ILE A 213 24.38 -1.27 -10.48
CA ILE A 213 24.58 -1.59 -11.90
C ILE A 213 24.00 -0.43 -12.70
N ASN A 214 24.82 0.27 -13.48
CA ASN A 214 24.33 1.31 -14.38
C ASN A 214 23.74 0.64 -15.63
N TRP A 215 22.41 0.63 -15.71
CA TRP A 215 21.67 0.14 -16.87
C TRP A 215 20.49 1.07 -17.14
N TRP A 216 19.97 1.03 -18.37
CA TRP A 216 18.91 1.90 -18.86
C TRP A 216 17.70 1.98 -17.90
N GLY A 217 17.26 0.87 -17.31
CA GLY A 217 16.12 0.88 -16.38
C GLY A 217 16.37 1.55 -15.04
N ASN A 218 17.63 1.75 -14.62
CA ASN A 218 17.95 2.50 -13.41
C ASN A 218 17.95 4.02 -13.64
N THR A 219 18.27 4.47 -14.85
CA THR A 219 18.44 5.90 -15.18
C THR A 219 17.21 6.53 -15.85
N VAL A 220 16.38 5.76 -16.53
CA VAL A 220 15.21 6.32 -17.25
C VAL A 220 14.21 6.99 -16.31
N GLN A 221 13.96 6.39 -15.15
CA GLN A 221 13.02 6.95 -14.19
C GLN A 221 13.50 8.29 -13.62
N THR A 222 14.81 8.53 -13.54
CA THR A 222 15.35 9.76 -12.92
C THR A 222 15.19 11.00 -13.78
N ASN A 223 15.03 10.82 -15.10
CA ASN A 223 14.88 11.92 -16.06
C ASN A 223 13.42 12.38 -16.25
N THR A 224 12.50 11.89 -15.44
CA THR A 224 11.08 12.25 -15.54
C THR A 224 10.75 13.45 -14.65
N ALA A 225 9.78 14.28 -15.09
CA ALA A 225 9.32 15.43 -14.30
C ALA A 225 8.75 15.01 -12.93
N ASP A 226 8.15 13.81 -12.87
CA ASP A 226 7.64 13.20 -11.64
C ASP A 226 8.77 12.89 -10.65
N TYR A 227 9.91 12.37 -11.14
CA TYR A 227 11.07 12.11 -10.29
C TYR A 227 11.71 13.40 -9.79
N MET A 228 11.82 14.41 -10.66
CA MET A 228 12.34 15.73 -10.29
C MET A 228 11.38 16.57 -9.43
N ARG A 229 10.20 16.03 -9.07
CA ARG A 229 9.17 16.70 -8.27
C ARG A 229 8.84 18.10 -8.80
N LEU A 230 8.87 18.28 -10.12
CA LEU A 230 8.64 19.58 -10.73
C LEU A 230 7.18 19.99 -10.46
N PRO A 231 6.95 21.16 -9.83
CA PRO A 231 5.60 21.58 -9.52
C PRO A 231 4.89 21.95 -10.83
N TYR A 232 3.66 21.45 -11.00
CA TYR A 232 2.83 21.78 -12.16
C TYR A 232 2.51 23.29 -12.24
N LEU A 233 2.45 23.95 -11.08
CA LEU A 233 2.29 25.40 -10.94
C LEU A 233 3.47 25.98 -10.14
N LYS A 234 4.12 27.02 -10.68
CA LYS A 234 5.14 27.77 -9.93
C LYS A 234 4.44 28.56 -8.83
N ALA A 235 4.94 28.45 -7.60
CA ALA A 235 4.41 29.25 -6.50
C ALA A 235 4.62 30.76 -6.80
N PRO A 236 3.58 31.60 -6.62
CA PRO A 236 3.78 33.04 -6.68
C PRO A 236 4.74 33.47 -5.56
N PRO A 237 5.53 34.55 -5.77
CA PRO A 237 6.55 35.00 -4.81
C PRO A 237 5.98 35.37 -3.44
N GLU A 238 4.67 35.62 -3.35
CA GLU A 238 3.96 35.97 -2.11
C GLU A 238 3.44 34.75 -1.33
N GLY A 239 3.66 33.52 -1.83
CA GLY A 239 3.15 32.29 -1.22
C GLY A 239 1.70 31.98 -1.59
N PHE A 240 1.26 30.75 -1.31
CA PHE A 240 -0.13 30.37 -1.47
C PHE A 240 -0.91 30.86 -0.24
N SER A 241 -1.67 31.95 -0.41
CA SER A 241 -2.60 32.50 0.59
C SER A 241 -3.83 31.60 0.78
#